data_AF-A0A0A0KEE8-F1
#
_entry.id   AF-A0A0A0KEE8-F1
#
_cell.length_a   1.000
_cell.length_b   1.000
_cell.length_c   1.000
_cell.angle_alpha   90.00
_cell.angle_beta   90.00
_cell.angle_gamma   90.00
#
_symmetry.space_group_name_H-M   'P 1'
#
loop_
_entity.id
_entity.type
_entity.pdbx_description
1 polymer ?
#
loop_
_entity_poly.entity_id
_entity_poly.type
_entity_poly.pdbx_seq_one_letter_code
_entity_poly.pdbx_strand_id
1 'polypeptide(L)'
;MQPICTSCLDAYMMYLHTIMVQGQSLNLFKFMDVGSESYSSYKQSRAQLLNARLLGAEYDQVILFPYNSGNHWTLVVVNPTKGAAYWIDPLKNRIDGDMSEVLQMSFDISKKKKPS
;
A
#
# COMPACT_ATOMS: atom_id res chain seq x y z
N MET A 1 4.58 2.95 -26.31
CA MET A 1 3.68 2.29 -25.33
C MET A 1 2.96 3.37 -24.54
N GLN A 2 1.65 3.24 -24.31
CA GLN A 2 0.93 4.14 -23.42
C GLN A 2 1.09 3.65 -21.97
N PRO A 3 1.19 4.56 -20.97
CA PRO A 3 1.20 4.18 -19.56
C PRO A 3 -0.08 3.46 -19.17
N ILE A 4 0.03 2.49 -18.25
CA ILE A 4 -1.14 1.81 -17.68
C ILE A 4 -1.94 2.83 -16.86
N CYS A 5 -3.24 2.87 -17.11
CA CYS A 5 -4.17 3.77 -16.45
C CYS A 5 -4.53 3.28 -15.03
N THR A 6 -4.88 4.19 -14.11
CA THR A 6 -5.29 3.82 -12.74
C THR A 6 -6.48 2.85 -12.75
N SER A 7 -7.51 3.14 -13.56
CA SER A 7 -8.70 2.27 -13.66
C SER A 7 -8.40 0.87 -14.20
N CYS A 8 -7.35 0.74 -15.01
CA CYS A 8 -6.85 -0.54 -15.50
C CYS A 8 -6.33 -1.40 -14.32
N LEU A 9 -5.58 -0.77 -13.40
CA LEU A 9 -5.08 -1.41 -12.18
C LEU A 9 -6.19 -1.67 -11.17
N ASP A 10 -7.15 -0.74 -10.99
CA ASP A 10 -8.31 -0.95 -10.12
C ASP A 10 -9.10 -2.20 -10.52
N ALA A 11 -9.41 -2.32 -11.82
CA ALA A 11 -10.11 -3.47 -12.36
C ALA A 11 -9.35 -4.78 -12.11
N TYR A 12 -8.02 -4.75 -12.29
CA TYR A 12 -7.18 -5.91 -12.02
C TYR A 12 -7.12 -6.27 -10.53
N MET A 13 -6.98 -5.28 -9.64
CA MET A 13 -6.94 -5.50 -8.19
C MET A 13 -8.26 -6.05 -7.67
N MET A 14 -9.39 -5.56 -8.19
CA MET A 14 -10.72 -6.12 -7.92
C MET A 14 -10.86 -7.57 -8.40
N TYR A 15 -10.36 -7.86 -9.61
CA TYR A 15 -10.34 -9.22 -10.13
C TYR A 15 -9.48 -10.15 -9.25
N LEU A 16 -8.27 -9.70 -8.88
CA LEU A 16 -7.37 -10.45 -8.01
C LEU A 16 -7.99 -10.73 -6.64
N HIS A 17 -8.66 -9.74 -6.05
CA HIS A 17 -9.43 -9.91 -4.82
C HIS A 17 -10.49 -11.02 -4.97
N THR A 18 -11.25 -10.99 -6.07
CA THR A 18 -12.26 -12.02 -6.37
C THR A 18 -11.67 -13.43 -6.41
N ILE A 19 -10.53 -13.60 -7.08
CA ILE A 19 -9.82 -14.89 -7.15
C ILE A 19 -9.36 -15.33 -5.76
N MET A 20 -8.85 -14.43 -4.93
CA MET A 20 -8.41 -14.76 -3.56
C MET A 20 -9.57 -15.12 -2.62
N VAL A 21 -10.75 -14.50 -2.80
CA VAL A 21 -11.98 -14.91 -2.10
C VAL A 21 -12.31 -16.36 -2.43
N GLN A 22 -12.36 -16.68 -3.72
CA GLN A 22 -12.69 -18.02 -4.21
C GLN A 22 -11.67 -19.07 -3.73
N GLY A 23 -10.38 -18.70 -3.71
CA GLY A 23 -9.30 -19.55 -3.22
C GLY A 23 -9.07 -19.53 -1.70
N GLN A 24 -9.97 -18.92 -0.90
CA GLN A 24 -9.90 -18.84 0.57
C GLN A 24 -8.56 -18.30 1.11
N SER A 25 -7.91 -17.39 0.37
CA SER A 25 -6.59 -16.84 0.71
C SER A 25 -6.63 -15.37 1.16
N LEU A 26 -7.83 -14.81 1.36
CA LEU A 26 -8.01 -13.41 1.78
C LEU A 26 -7.44 -13.10 3.16
N ASN A 27 -7.31 -14.10 4.04
CA ASN A 27 -6.69 -13.93 5.35
C ASN A 27 -5.21 -13.52 5.25
N LEU A 28 -4.56 -13.77 4.10
CA LEU A 28 -3.16 -13.43 3.88
C LEU A 28 -2.96 -12.01 3.33
N PHE A 29 -3.96 -11.46 2.66
CA PHE A 29 -3.81 -10.24 1.86
C PHE A 29 -4.92 -9.23 2.10
N LYS A 30 -4.53 -7.95 2.20
CA LYS A 30 -5.43 -6.81 2.21
C LYS A 30 -5.07 -5.85 1.09
N PHE A 31 -6.08 -5.32 0.43
CA PHE A 31 -5.92 -4.45 -0.73
C PHE A 31 -6.19 -3.00 -0.33
N MET A 32 -5.51 -2.06 -1.01
CA MET A 32 -5.87 -0.64 -0.98
C MET A 32 -6.30 -0.17 -2.38
N ASP A 33 -7.13 0.87 -2.39
CA ASP A 33 -7.59 1.52 -3.61
C ASP A 33 -6.42 2.09 -4.42
N VAL A 34 -6.43 1.92 -5.74
CA VAL A 34 -5.31 2.37 -6.56
C VAL A 34 -5.40 3.88 -6.71
N GLY A 35 -4.32 4.57 -6.35
CA GLY A 35 -4.26 6.03 -6.46
C GLY A 35 -4.42 6.78 -5.13
N SER A 36 -5.02 6.16 -4.10
CA SER A 36 -5.18 6.83 -2.80
C SER A 36 -3.85 7.17 -2.13
N GLU A 37 -2.85 6.31 -2.36
CA GLU A 37 -1.48 6.48 -1.86
C GLU A 37 -0.51 7.05 -2.91
N SER A 38 -0.98 7.29 -4.15
CA SER A 38 -0.12 7.85 -5.20
C SER A 38 0.36 9.26 -4.82
N TYR A 39 1.43 9.68 -5.50
CA TYR A 39 2.09 10.94 -5.20
C TYR A 39 1.09 12.11 -5.10
N SER A 40 1.12 12.82 -3.98
CA SER A 40 0.41 14.08 -3.76
C SER A 40 1.15 14.93 -2.74
N SER A 41 0.90 16.24 -2.75
CA SER A 41 1.50 17.16 -1.78
C SER A 41 1.00 16.94 -0.33
N TYR A 42 -0.08 16.17 -0.13
CA TYR A 42 -0.73 15.95 1.16
C TYR A 42 -0.25 14.67 1.86
N LYS A 43 1.05 14.60 2.19
CA LYS A 43 1.67 13.42 2.82
C LYS A 43 0.99 12.95 4.10
N GLN A 44 0.55 13.87 4.96
CA GLN A 44 -0.04 13.50 6.25
C GLN A 44 -1.42 12.84 6.10
N SER A 45 -2.22 13.29 5.14
CA SER A 45 -3.52 12.67 4.84
C SER A 45 -3.34 11.24 4.31
N ARG A 46 -2.36 11.04 3.41
CA ARG A 46 -1.97 9.70 2.94
C ARG A 46 -1.49 8.81 4.08
N ALA A 47 -0.59 9.31 4.93
CA ALA A 47 -0.12 8.58 6.09
C ALA A 47 -1.25 8.18 7.06
N GLN A 48 -2.27 9.02 7.24
CA GLN A 48 -3.46 8.71 8.03
C GLN A 48 -4.33 7.63 7.39
N LEU A 49 -4.53 7.70 6.06
CA LEU A 49 -5.28 6.68 5.32
C LEU A 49 -4.58 5.32 5.38
N LEU A 50 -3.27 5.30 5.10
CA LEU A 50 -2.44 4.12 5.23
C LEU A 50 -2.48 3.57 6.65
N ASN A 51 -2.32 4.43 7.67
CA ASN A 51 -2.42 4.03 9.08
C ASN A 51 -3.77 3.37 9.40
N ALA A 52 -4.89 3.93 8.94
CA ALA A 52 -6.20 3.35 9.16
C ALA A 52 -6.33 1.94 8.55
N ARG A 53 -5.68 1.71 7.40
CA ARG A 53 -5.62 0.39 6.77
C ARG A 53 -4.74 -0.58 7.55
N LEU A 54 -3.57 -0.13 8.03
CA LEU A 54 -2.67 -0.89 8.90
C LEU A 54 -3.35 -1.35 10.19
N LEU A 55 -4.11 -0.46 10.85
CA LEU A 55 -4.82 -0.78 12.09
C LEU A 55 -5.95 -1.79 11.90
N GLY A 56 -6.54 -1.86 10.70
CA GLY A 56 -7.57 -2.83 10.39
C GLY A 56 -7.05 -4.12 9.78
N ALA A 57 -5.74 -4.32 9.66
CA ALA A 57 -5.16 -5.56 9.14
C ALA A 57 -5.15 -6.64 10.23
N GLU A 58 -5.49 -7.87 9.85
CA GLU A 58 -5.40 -9.01 10.75
C GLU A 58 -3.94 -9.43 10.98
N TYR A 59 -3.70 -10.27 11.99
CA TYR A 59 -2.37 -10.79 12.29
C TYR A 59 -1.77 -11.51 11.07
N ASP A 60 -0.54 -11.14 10.71
CA ASP A 60 0.22 -11.63 9.55
C ASP A 60 -0.37 -11.34 8.17
N GLN A 61 -1.47 -10.60 8.11
CA GLN A 61 -2.00 -10.10 6.84
C GLN A 61 -1.09 -9.01 6.27
N VAL A 62 -0.73 -9.11 5.00
CA VAL A 62 0.04 -8.06 4.30
C VAL A 62 -0.89 -7.14 3.52
N ILE A 63 -0.59 -5.84 3.54
CA ILE A 63 -1.30 -4.84 2.73
C ILE A 63 -0.55 -4.64 1.42
N LEU A 64 -1.25 -4.68 0.29
CA LEU A 64 -0.67 -4.54 -1.03
C LEU A 64 -1.41 -3.47 -1.85
N PHE A 65 -0.64 -2.59 -2.48
CA PHE A 65 -1.19 -1.52 -3.30
C PHE A 65 -0.18 -1.03 -4.36
N PRO A 66 -0.66 -0.71 -5.57
CA PRO A 66 0.17 -0.01 -6.55
C PRO A 66 0.39 1.44 -6.11
N TYR A 67 1.60 1.92 -6.30
CA TYR A 67 1.98 3.31 -6.06
C TYR A 67 2.47 3.94 -7.36
N ASN A 68 1.97 5.13 -7.69
CA ASN A 68 2.47 5.92 -8.80
C ASN A 68 3.31 7.08 -8.28
N SER A 69 4.58 7.13 -8.67
CA SER A 69 5.50 8.24 -8.36
C SER A 69 5.35 9.45 -9.29
N GLY A 70 4.30 9.49 -10.11
CA GLY A 70 3.98 10.53 -11.09
C GLY A 70 4.08 10.06 -12.54
N ASN A 71 4.97 9.11 -12.84
CA ASN A 71 5.16 8.56 -14.18
C ASN A 71 5.52 7.06 -14.20
N HIS A 72 5.59 6.43 -13.04
CA HIS A 72 6.06 5.06 -12.88
C HIS A 72 5.25 4.34 -11.81
N TRP A 73 4.77 3.15 -12.15
CA TRP A 73 4.02 2.31 -11.22
C TRP A 73 4.95 1.31 -10.55
N THR A 74 4.88 1.25 -9.23
CA THR A 74 5.54 0.23 -8.41
C THR A 74 4.50 -0.46 -7.53
N LEU A 75 4.88 -1.60 -6.95
CA LEU A 75 4.04 -2.30 -5.97
C LEU A 75 4.66 -2.13 -4.58
N VAL A 76 3.86 -1.66 -3.63
CA VAL A 76 4.22 -1.56 -2.23
C VAL A 76 3.51 -2.68 -1.47
N VAL A 77 4.27 -3.42 -0.67
CA VAL A 77 3.75 -4.46 0.23
C VAL A 77 4.14 -4.09 1.65
N VAL A 78 3.16 -3.94 2.54
CA VAL A 78 3.40 -3.60 3.94
C VAL A 78 3.03 -4.80 4.81
N ASN A 79 3.93 -5.21 5.68
CA ASN A 79 3.67 -6.16 6.75
C ASN A 79 3.53 -5.39 8.07
N PRO A 80 2.28 -5.16 8.55
CA PRO A 80 2.04 -4.38 9.76
C PRO A 80 2.62 -5.07 11.01
N THR A 81 2.54 -6.41 11.09
CA THR A 81 3.06 -7.20 12.21
C THR A 81 4.55 -6.98 12.40
N LYS A 82 5.32 -6.96 11.31
CA LYS A 82 6.78 -6.78 11.31
C LYS A 82 7.20 -5.32 11.31
N GLY A 83 6.26 -4.38 11.13
CA GLY A 83 6.58 -2.96 10.95
C GLY A 83 7.48 -2.70 9.74
N ALA A 84 7.30 -3.48 8.67
CA ALA A 84 8.19 -3.48 7.51
C ALA A 84 7.38 -3.23 6.22
N ALA A 85 8.04 -2.61 5.25
CA ALA A 85 7.50 -2.43 3.90
C ALA A 85 8.52 -2.91 2.87
N TYR A 86 8.01 -3.46 1.77
CA TYR A 86 8.76 -3.99 0.66
C TYR A 86 8.37 -3.22 -0.60
N TRP A 87 9.39 -2.79 -1.34
CA TRP A 87 9.24 -2.03 -2.57
C TRP A 87 9.61 -2.92 -3.76
N ILE A 88 8.64 -3.15 -4.65
CA ILE A 88 8.83 -3.99 -5.83
C ILE A 88 8.81 -3.06 -7.04
N ASP A 89 10.01 -2.72 -7.51
CA ASP A 89 10.20 -1.89 -8.70
C ASP A 89 10.86 -2.71 -9.82
N PRO A 90 10.15 -2.95 -10.94
CA PRO A 90 10.72 -3.68 -12.08
C PRO A 90 11.90 -2.94 -12.74
N LEU A 91 12.00 -1.63 -12.59
CA LEU A 91 13.12 -0.82 -13.07
C LEU A 91 14.29 -0.77 -12.07
N LYS A 92 14.13 -1.36 -10.88
CA LYS A 92 15.15 -1.41 -9.82
C LYS A 92 15.64 -0.03 -9.38
N ASN A 93 14.77 0.98 -9.41
CA ASN A 93 15.14 2.27 -8.86
C ASN A 93 15.28 2.19 -7.34
N ARG A 94 15.88 3.24 -6.76
CA ARG A 94 15.85 3.44 -5.31
C ARG A 94 14.41 3.63 -4.85
N ILE A 95 14.15 3.28 -3.59
CA ILE A 95 12.85 3.50 -2.97
C ILE A 95 12.52 4.99 -3.05
N ASP A 96 11.28 5.28 -3.43
CA ASP A 96 10.78 6.64 -3.53
C ASP A 96 10.79 7.32 -2.14
N GLY A 97 11.36 8.52 -2.06
CA GLY A 97 11.52 9.25 -0.81
C GLY A 97 10.19 9.76 -0.24
N ASP A 98 9.24 10.13 -1.09
CA ASP A 98 7.91 10.56 -0.69
C ASP A 98 7.14 9.40 -0.05
N MET A 99 7.11 8.24 -0.72
CA MET A 99 6.44 7.05 -0.16
C MET A 99 7.13 6.54 1.11
N SER A 100 8.46 6.61 1.17
CA SER A 100 9.22 6.25 2.39
C SER A 100 8.81 7.09 3.58
N GLU A 101 8.64 8.40 3.38
CA GLU A 101 8.20 9.32 4.43
C GLU A 101 6.75 9.04 4.86
N VAL A 102 5.85 8.81 3.90
CA VAL A 102 4.45 8.45 4.17
C VAL A 102 4.35 7.15 4.97
N LEU A 103 5.14 6.12 4.61
CA LEU A 103 5.23 4.87 5.36
C LEU A 103 5.70 5.12 6.80
N GLN A 104 6.79 5.86 6.97
CA GLN A 104 7.33 6.18 8.29
C GLN A 104 6.31 6.92 9.15
N MET A 105 5.67 7.96 8.62
CA MET A 105 4.60 8.70 9.29
C MET A 105 3.44 7.78 9.69
N SER A 106 3.02 6.89 8.80
CA SER A 106 1.92 5.95 9.07
C SER A 106 2.25 5.00 10.24
N PHE A 107 3.49 4.51 10.34
CA PHE A 107 3.92 3.66 11.45
C PHE A 107 4.01 4.44 12.76
N ASP A 108 4.48 5.68 12.71
CA ASP A 108 4.63 6.50 13.92
C ASP A 108 3.29 6.96 14.50
N ILE A 109 2.25 7.14 13.67
CA ILE A 109 0.87 7.35 14.15
C ILE A 109 0.41 6.16 15.00
N SER A 110 0.69 4.93 14.59
CA SER A 110 0.32 3.72 15.37
C SER A 110 1.05 3.65 16.70
N LYS A 111 2.33 4.04 16.76
CA LYS A 111 3.12 4.02 18.00
C LYS A 111 2.59 5.01 19.04
N LYS A 112 2.17 6.20 18.60
CA LYS A 112 1.60 7.22 19.49
C LYS A 112 0.26 6.83 20.13
N LYS A 113 -0.45 5.84 19.56
CA LYS A 113 -1.77 5.39 20.05
C LYS A 113 -1.72 4.20 21.02
N LYS A 114 -0.57 3.55 21.21
CA LYS A 114 -0.45 2.49 22.24
C LYS A 114 -0.37 3.14 23.63
N PRO A 115 -1.30 2.87 24.56
CA PRO A 115 -1.15 3.32 25.94
C PRO A 115 0.11 2.69 26.55
N SER A 116 0.83 3.48 27.34
CA SER A 116 1.91 3.01 28.24
C SER A 116 1.37 2.01 29.28
#